data_AF-A0A1N7IKE1-F1
#
_entry.id   AF-A0A1N7IKE1-F1
#
_cell.length_a   1.000
_cell.length_b   1.000
_cell.length_c   1.000
_cell.angle_alpha   90.00
_cell.angle_beta   90.00
_cell.angle_gamma   90.00
#
_symmetry.space_group_name_H-M   'P 1'
#
loop_
_entity.id
_entity.type
_entity.pdbx_description
1 polymer ?
#
loop_
_entity_poly.entity_id
_entity_poly.type
_entity_poly.pdbx_seq_one_letter_code
_entity_poly.pdbx_strand_id
1 'polypeptide(L)'
;MSRLVLILRHPQLKDLYQFWLSLCDGSRLPVAADLDPADLRPWIDNLVLLDVSRDGGDFTYAYYGRSFSNAFHADTVGKSIESLPPEQSSILKAEYDRVTKERIPAARVYTADFGGDVQTWERLVLPLFDGKGDVEKLLVCAYRLNGS
;
A
#
# COMPACT_ATOMS: atom_id res chain seq x y z
N MET A 1 -23.83 0.61 4.55
CA MET A 1 -22.70 1.51 4.22
C MET A 1 -22.30 1.22 2.79
N SER A 2 -22.29 2.24 1.92
CA SER A 2 -21.89 2.06 0.51
C SER A 2 -20.43 1.61 0.46
N ARG A 3 -20.20 0.42 -0.08
CA ARG A 3 -18.86 -0.10 -0.35
C ARG A 3 -18.26 0.77 -1.45
N LEU A 4 -17.24 1.58 -1.13
CA LEU A 4 -16.50 2.31 -2.16
C LEU A 4 -15.86 1.28 -3.08
N VAL A 5 -16.25 1.29 -4.36
CA VAL A 5 -15.65 0.44 -5.38
C VAL A 5 -14.49 1.21 -5.99
N LEU A 6 -13.27 0.75 -5.74
CA LEU A 6 -12.10 1.27 -6.45
C LEU A 6 -12.14 0.83 -7.91
N ILE A 7 -11.96 1.76 -8.83
CA ILE A 7 -11.76 1.46 -10.25
C ILE A 7 -10.27 1.23 -10.46
N LEU A 8 -9.88 -0.04 -10.51
CA LEU A 8 -8.49 -0.46 -10.75
C LEU A 8 -8.33 -0.87 -12.21
N ARG A 9 -7.17 -0.58 -12.80
CA ARG A 9 -6.84 -0.90 -14.19
C ARG A 9 -6.04 -2.20 -14.27
N HIS A 10 -5.02 -2.33 -13.43
CA HIS A 10 -4.08 -3.45 -13.43
C HIS A 10 -4.72 -4.72 -12.84
N PRO A 11 -4.66 -5.87 -13.52
CA PRO A 11 -5.30 -7.11 -13.05
C PRO A 11 -4.79 -7.57 -11.69
N GLN A 12 -3.48 -7.51 -11.44
CA GLN A 12 -2.93 -7.90 -10.13
C GLN A 12 -3.44 -7.03 -8.98
N LEU A 13 -3.70 -5.74 -9.21
CA LEU A 13 -4.27 -4.88 -8.17
C LEU A 13 -5.75 -5.17 -7.94
N LYS A 14 -6.50 -5.52 -8.99
CA LYS A 14 -7.88 -6.01 -8.85
C LYS A 14 -7.91 -7.25 -7.98
N ASP A 15 -7.04 -8.23 -8.26
CA ASP A 15 -6.99 -9.49 -7.53
C ASP A 15 -6.62 -9.27 -6.05
N LEU A 16 -5.62 -8.41 -5.78
CA LEU A 16 -5.24 -8.05 -4.41
C LEU A 16 -6.40 -7.34 -3.68
N TYR A 17 -7.11 -6.45 -4.36
CA TYR A 17 -8.25 -5.77 -3.78
C TYR A 17 -9.39 -6.74 -3.48
N GLN A 18 -9.68 -7.70 -4.37
CA GLN A 18 -10.67 -8.75 -4.11
C GLN A 18 -10.27 -9.64 -2.94
N PHE A 19 -9.00 -10.00 -2.84
CA PHE A 19 -8.46 -10.71 -1.68
C PHE A 19 -8.70 -9.92 -0.39
N TRP A 20 -8.31 -8.65 -0.33
CA TRP A 20 -8.55 -7.80 0.83
C TRP A 20 -10.04 -7.67 1.17
N LEU A 21 -10.88 -7.52 0.15
CA LEU A 21 -12.33 -7.48 0.29
C LEU A 21 -12.92 -8.78 0.85
N SER A 22 -12.27 -9.92 0.64
CA SER A 22 -12.68 -11.23 1.18
C SER A 22 -12.34 -11.38 2.67
N LEU A 23 -11.33 -10.64 3.15
CA LEU A 23 -11.02 -10.55 4.59
C LEU A 23 -12.06 -9.69 5.34
N CYS A 24 -12.72 -8.78 4.62
CA CYS A 24 -13.81 -7.95 5.13
C CYS A 24 -15.14 -8.74 5.11
N ASP A 25 -15.31 -9.69 6.03
CA ASP A 25 -16.56 -10.45 6.18
C ASP A 25 -17.55 -9.73 7.12
N GLY A 26 -18.64 -9.21 6.56
CA GLY A 26 -19.67 -8.48 7.30
C GLY A 26 -19.13 -7.22 7.99
N SER A 27 -19.03 -7.27 9.33
CA SER A 27 -18.46 -6.20 10.15
C SER A 27 -17.00 -6.43 10.54
N ARG A 28 -16.40 -7.54 10.10
CA ARG A 28 -15.01 -7.86 10.40
C ARG A 28 -14.08 -6.97 9.58
N LEU A 29 -13.07 -6.45 10.25
CA LEU A 29 -11.96 -5.73 9.63
C LEU A 29 -10.81 -6.70 9.33
N PRO A 30 -10.00 -6.45 8.28
CA PRO A 30 -8.83 -7.26 7.98
C PRO A 30 -7.74 -6.99 9.02
N VAL A 31 -7.67 -7.87 10.03
CA VAL A 31 -6.69 -7.74 11.11
C VAL A 31 -5.32 -8.20 10.63
N ALA A 32 -4.27 -7.40 10.81
CA ALA A 32 -2.96 -7.72 10.24
C ALA A 32 -2.33 -8.97 10.89
N ALA A 33 -2.60 -9.21 12.17
CA ALA A 33 -2.17 -10.42 12.88
C ALA A 33 -2.83 -11.72 12.37
N ASP A 34 -3.98 -11.64 11.72
CA ASP A 34 -4.69 -12.79 11.16
C ASP A 34 -4.24 -13.12 9.72
N LEU A 35 -3.43 -12.25 9.10
CA LEU A 35 -3.00 -12.39 7.72
C LEU A 35 -1.77 -13.31 7.63
N ASP A 36 -1.91 -14.44 6.93
CA ASP A 36 -0.76 -15.29 6.60
C ASP A 36 0.05 -14.65 5.47
N PRO A 37 1.36 -14.36 5.65
CA PRO A 37 2.22 -13.88 4.56
C PRO A 37 2.23 -14.78 3.32
N ALA A 38 1.90 -16.08 3.46
CA ALA A 38 1.78 -17.00 2.35
C ALA A 38 0.64 -16.63 1.39
N ASP A 39 -0.44 -16.01 1.87
CA ASP A 39 -1.56 -15.55 1.05
C ASP A 39 -1.16 -14.36 0.17
N LEU A 40 -0.13 -13.62 0.58
CA LEU A 40 0.41 -12.46 -0.16
C LEU A 40 1.44 -12.83 -1.22
N ARG A 41 1.85 -14.11 -1.32
CA ARG A 41 2.85 -14.60 -2.29
C ARG A 41 2.64 -14.11 -3.73
N PRO A 42 1.41 -14.04 -4.28
CA PRO A 42 1.22 -13.57 -5.66
C PRO A 42 1.71 -12.13 -5.91
N TRP A 43 1.74 -11.28 -4.87
CA TRP A 43 2.11 -9.87 -5.00
C TRP A 43 3.42 -9.51 -4.31
N ILE A 44 4.06 -10.46 -3.63
CA ILE A 44 5.15 -10.23 -2.66
C ILE A 44 6.29 -9.36 -3.21
N ASP A 45 6.68 -9.57 -4.48
CA ASP A 45 7.75 -8.78 -5.10
C ASP A 45 7.37 -7.32 -5.35
N ASN A 46 6.07 -7.01 -5.46
CA ASN A 46 5.51 -5.68 -5.72
C ASN A 46 4.71 -5.16 -4.52
N LEU A 47 4.98 -5.68 -3.31
CA LEU A 47 4.35 -5.23 -2.06
C LEU A 47 5.30 -4.37 -1.23
N VAL A 48 4.71 -3.44 -0.48
CA VAL A 48 5.35 -2.74 0.63
C VAL A 48 4.40 -2.82 1.82
N LEU A 49 4.92 -3.15 2.99
CA LEU A 49 4.16 -3.10 4.24
C LEU A 49 4.72 -1.96 5.09
N LEU A 50 3.84 -1.09 5.58
CA LEU A 50 4.23 -0.05 6.52
C LEU A 50 3.57 -0.28 7.86
N ASP A 51 4.35 -0.14 8.93
CA ASP A 51 3.84 0.04 10.28
C ASP A 51 3.35 1.47 10.45
N VAL A 52 2.16 1.61 11.02
CA VAL A 52 1.57 2.90 11.41
C VAL A 52 1.84 3.11 12.90
N SER A 53 2.34 4.29 13.27
CA SER A 53 2.51 4.64 14.68
C SER A 53 1.17 4.70 15.42
N ARG A 54 1.20 4.57 16.76
CA ARG A 54 -0.04 4.55 17.58
C ARG A 54 -0.88 5.83 17.47
N ASP A 55 -0.27 6.96 17.16
CA ASP A 55 -0.95 8.24 16.93
C ASP A 55 -1.40 8.42 15.47
N GLY A 56 -1.12 7.45 14.59
CA GLY A 56 -1.47 7.47 13.17
C GLY A 56 -0.62 8.42 12.33
N GLY A 57 0.40 9.03 12.91
CA GLY A 57 1.18 10.11 12.30
C GLY A 57 2.38 9.65 11.49
N ASP A 58 3.03 8.55 11.88
CA ASP A 58 4.30 8.11 11.31
C ASP A 58 4.19 6.74 10.64
N PHE A 59 5.00 6.55 9.60
CA PHE A 59 4.98 5.34 8.80
C PHE A 59 6.39 4.78 8.62
N THR A 60 6.59 3.53 9.04
CA THR A 60 7.89 2.86 8.97
C THR A 60 7.79 1.62 8.07
N TYR A 61 8.75 1.43 7.16
CA TYR A 61 8.73 0.25 6.29
C TYR A 61 8.98 -1.04 7.10
N ALA A 62 8.01 -1.95 7.13
CA ALA A 62 8.11 -3.27 7.75
C ALA A 62 8.51 -4.36 6.74
N TYR A 63 8.09 -4.21 5.48
CA TYR A 63 8.45 -5.10 4.39
C TYR A 63 8.59 -4.31 3.10
N TYR A 64 9.54 -4.73 2.25
CA TYR A 64 9.80 -4.11 0.96
C TYR A 64 10.04 -5.17 -0.10
N GLY A 65 9.15 -5.22 -1.09
CA GLY A 65 9.17 -6.20 -2.18
C GLY A 65 10.36 -6.02 -3.10
N ARG A 66 10.82 -7.13 -3.68
CA ARG A 66 12.05 -7.20 -4.49
C ARG A 66 12.03 -6.29 -5.72
N SER A 67 10.89 -6.11 -6.37
CA SER A 67 10.77 -5.21 -7.53
C SER A 67 11.05 -3.76 -7.14
N PHE A 68 10.70 -3.36 -5.93
CA PHE A 68 11.02 -2.02 -5.43
C PHE A 68 12.46 -1.93 -4.92
N SER A 69 13.00 -2.96 -4.26
CA SER A 69 14.39 -2.92 -3.76
C SER A 69 15.40 -2.74 -4.90
N ASN A 70 15.14 -3.33 -6.07
CA ASN A 70 15.96 -3.17 -7.27
C ASN A 70 15.88 -1.75 -7.87
N ALA A 71 14.75 -1.06 -7.70
CA ALA A 71 14.56 0.31 -8.20
C ALA A 71 15.15 1.37 -7.24
N PHE A 72 15.17 1.10 -5.93
CA PHE A 72 15.50 2.11 -4.90
C PHE A 72 16.76 1.83 -4.05
N HIS A 73 17.49 0.73 -4.29
CA HIS A 73 18.86 0.45 -3.79
C HIS A 73 19.15 0.82 -2.31
N ALA A 74 18.28 0.48 -1.37
CA ALA A 74 18.58 0.69 0.05
C ALA A 74 17.84 -0.29 0.94
N ASP A 75 18.51 -0.80 1.98
CA ASP A 75 17.88 -1.39 3.17
C ASP A 75 16.87 -0.38 3.73
N THR A 76 15.62 -0.49 3.29
CA THR A 76 14.56 0.48 3.58
C THR A 76 13.74 0.04 4.78
N VAL A 77 13.77 -1.25 5.12
CA VAL A 77 13.09 -1.81 6.29
C VAL A 77 13.62 -1.14 7.56
N GLY A 78 12.70 -0.72 8.43
CA GLY A 78 12.98 0.04 9.64
C GLY A 78 13.17 1.55 9.43
N LYS A 79 13.15 2.06 8.19
CA LYS A 79 13.22 3.51 7.91
C LYS A 79 11.82 4.12 7.85
N SER A 80 11.73 5.36 8.33
CA SER A 80 10.53 6.20 8.17
C SER A 80 10.38 6.65 6.72
N ILE A 81 9.13 6.84 6.26
CA ILE A 81 8.86 7.46 4.96
C ILE A 81 9.42 8.90 4.87
N GLU A 82 9.64 9.54 6.03
CA GLU A 82 10.25 10.87 6.11
C GLU A 82 11.71 10.87 5.68
N SER A 83 12.37 9.71 5.61
CA SER A 83 13.74 9.63 5.09
C SER A 83 13.82 9.79 3.56
N LEU A 84 12.69 9.79 2.86
CA LEU A 84 12.63 10.07 1.43
C LEU A 84 12.82 11.57 1.15
N PRO A 85 13.14 11.96 -0.10
CA PRO A 85 13.13 13.35 -0.51
C PRO A 85 11.82 14.06 -0.12
N PRO A 86 11.85 15.32 0.38
CA PRO A 86 10.68 15.99 0.98
C PRO A 86 9.41 16.03 0.13
N GLU A 87 9.57 16.19 -1.19
CA GLU A 87 8.44 16.17 -2.12
C GLU A 87 7.77 14.79 -2.17
N GLN A 88 8.58 13.72 -2.23
CA GLN A 88 8.11 12.35 -2.27
C GLN A 88 7.47 11.94 -0.94
N SER A 89 8.12 12.26 0.18
CA SER A 89 7.59 11.92 1.52
C SER A 89 6.27 12.64 1.78
N SER A 90 6.13 13.92 1.40
CA SER A 90 4.89 14.70 1.59
C SER A 90 3.71 14.09 0.81
N ILE A 91 3.94 13.64 -0.42
CA ILE A 91 2.91 13.00 -1.25
C ILE A 91 2.46 11.67 -0.64
N LEU A 92 3.41 10.83 -0.20
CA LEU A 92 3.09 9.56 0.44
C LEU A 92 2.40 9.76 1.79
N LYS A 93 2.87 10.71 2.59
CA LYS A 93 2.30 11.09 3.88
C LYS A 93 0.82 11.48 3.74
N ALA A 94 0.49 12.37 2.81
CA ALA A 94 -0.89 12.79 2.58
C ALA A 94 -1.80 11.62 2.14
N GLU A 95 -1.28 10.73 1.29
CA GLU A 95 -1.99 9.52 0.86
C GLU A 95 -2.25 8.55 2.04
N TYR A 96 -1.24 8.30 2.87
CA TYR A 96 -1.33 7.37 3.99
C TYR A 96 -2.17 7.92 5.13
N ASP A 97 -2.03 9.20 5.46
CA ASP A 97 -2.86 9.89 6.46
C ASP A 97 -4.33 9.78 6.09
N ARG A 98 -4.66 9.93 4.81
CA ARG A 98 -6.03 9.78 4.33
C ARG A 98 -6.54 8.36 4.55
N VAL A 99 -5.79 7.34 4.16
CA VAL A 99 -6.19 5.92 4.33
C VAL A 99 -6.34 5.56 5.81
N THR A 100 -5.40 6.00 6.65
CA THR A 100 -5.43 5.78 8.10
C THR A 100 -6.63 6.47 8.75
N LYS A 101 -6.88 7.75 8.42
CA LYS A 101 -7.97 8.54 9.01
C LYS A 101 -9.35 8.13 8.52
N GLU A 102 -9.51 7.94 7.21
CA GLU A 102 -10.80 7.56 6.61
C GLU A 102 -11.07 6.06 6.75
N ARG A 103 -10.05 5.25 7.07
CA ARG A 103 -10.13 3.79 7.27
C ARG A 103 -10.67 3.06 6.04
N ILE A 104 -10.37 3.58 4.86
CA ILE A 104 -10.82 3.04 3.58
C ILE A 104 -9.65 2.90 2.60
N PRO A 105 -9.69 1.90 1.71
CA PRO A 105 -8.75 1.75 0.61
C PRO A 105 -8.63 3.00 -0.27
N ALA A 106 -7.42 3.25 -0.77
CA ALA A 106 -7.17 4.28 -1.78
C ALA A 106 -6.37 3.71 -2.96
N ALA A 107 -6.63 4.21 -4.16
CA ALA A 107 -5.84 3.90 -5.33
C ALA A 107 -5.60 5.15 -6.16
N ARG A 108 -4.46 5.20 -6.84
CA ARG A 108 -4.12 6.28 -7.78
C ARG A 108 -3.30 5.78 -8.94
N VAL A 109 -3.41 6.50 -10.06
CA VAL A 109 -2.54 6.38 -11.22
C VAL A 109 -1.66 7.63 -11.27
N TYR A 110 -0.36 7.45 -11.46
CA TYR A 110 0.58 8.55 -11.61
C TYR A 110 1.59 8.25 -12.72
N THR A 111 2.09 9.29 -13.37
CA THR A 111 3.15 9.21 -14.37
C THR A 111 4.36 9.96 -13.87
N ALA A 112 5.53 9.32 -13.94
CA ALA A 112 6.80 9.93 -13.53
C ALA A 112 7.92 9.54 -14.49
N ASP A 113 8.94 10.38 -14.56
CA ASP A 113 10.18 10.12 -15.30
C ASP A 113 11.16 9.38 -14.40
N PHE A 114 11.63 8.21 -14.86
CA PHE A 114 12.63 7.39 -14.17
C PHE A 114 13.93 7.34 -14.97
N GLY A 115 14.60 8.49 -15.10
CA GLY A 115 15.90 8.58 -15.77
C GLY A 115 15.80 8.57 -17.30
N GLY A 116 14.79 9.24 -17.84
CA GLY A 116 14.49 9.36 -19.27
C GLY A 116 13.44 8.36 -19.76
N ASP A 117 12.97 7.43 -18.92
CA ASP A 117 11.82 6.56 -19.23
C ASP A 117 10.59 7.07 -18.48
N VAL A 118 9.64 7.66 -19.21
CA VAL A 118 8.37 8.12 -18.68
C VAL A 118 7.45 6.92 -18.51
N GLN A 119 7.10 6.61 -17.26
CA GLN A 119 6.31 5.43 -16.92
C GLN A 119 5.04 5.84 -16.18
N THR A 120 3.92 5.18 -16.50
CA THR A 120 2.68 5.27 -15.74
C THR A 120 2.55 4.08 -14.81
N TRP A 121 2.20 4.34 -13.55
CA TRP A 121 2.03 3.34 -12.51
C TRP A 121 0.65 3.47 -11.88
N GLU A 122 0.08 2.33 -11.49
CA GLU A 122 -1.09 2.28 -10.62
C GLU A 122 -0.65 1.76 -9.25
N ARG A 123 -1.12 2.43 -8.21
CA ARG A 123 -0.79 2.15 -6.81
C ARG A 123 -2.07 1.97 -6.02
N LEU A 124 -2.08 0.94 -5.18
CA LEU A 124 -3.16 0.59 -4.27
C LEU A 124 -2.61 0.61 -2.84
N VAL A 125 -3.38 1.21 -1.92
CA VAL A 125 -3.09 1.28 -0.49
C VAL A 125 -4.30 0.74 0.27
N LEU A 126 -4.06 -0.28 1.08
CA LEU A 126 -5.09 -1.02 1.82
C LEU A 126 -4.80 -0.94 3.32
N PRO A 127 -5.76 -0.51 4.15
CA PRO A 127 -5.58 -0.53 5.60
C PRO A 127 -5.70 -1.96 6.14
N LEU A 128 -4.82 -2.31 7.07
CA LEU A 128 -4.93 -3.48 7.94
C LEU A 128 -5.05 -3.00 9.38
N PHE A 129 -5.90 -3.67 10.15
CA PHE A 129 -6.33 -3.21 11.46
C PHE A 129 -5.73 -4.04 12.58
N ASP A 130 -5.67 -3.48 13.78
CA ASP A 130 -5.37 -4.24 14.99
C ASP A 130 -6.66 -4.91 15.54
N GLY A 131 -6.52 -5.65 16.64
CA GLY A 131 -7.66 -6.27 17.32
C GLY A 131 -8.65 -5.29 17.97
N LYS A 132 -8.33 -3.99 18.01
CA LYS A 132 -9.21 -2.91 18.52
C LYS A 132 -9.91 -2.16 17.39
N GLY A 133 -9.51 -2.44 16.14
CA GLY A 133 -10.03 -1.79 14.96
C GLY A 133 -9.35 -0.48 14.62
N ASP A 134 -8.15 -0.20 15.13
CA ASP A 134 -7.31 0.92 14.66
C ASP A 134 -6.44 0.45 13.49
N VAL A 135 -6.09 1.34 12.56
CA VAL A 135 -5.20 0.98 11.45
C VAL A 135 -3.77 0.83 11.99
N GLU A 136 -3.22 -0.38 11.98
CA GLU A 136 -1.86 -0.66 12.47
C GLU A 136 -0.85 -0.83 11.34
N LYS A 137 -1.31 -1.23 10.15
CA LYS A 137 -0.45 -1.41 8.98
C LYS A 137 -1.12 -0.93 7.71
N LEU A 138 -0.30 -0.49 6.75
CA LEU A 138 -0.72 -0.24 5.38
C LEU A 138 -0.08 -1.27 4.46
N LEU A 139 -0.92 -2.01 3.74
CA LEU A 139 -0.50 -2.90 2.66
C LEU A 139 -0.55 -2.11 1.34
N VAL A 140 0.62 -1.90 0.76
CA VAL A 140 0.81 -1.11 -0.45
C VAL A 140 1.22 -2.03 -1.58
N CYS A 141 0.63 -1.86 -2.75
CA CYS A 141 1.06 -2.53 -3.97
C CYS A 141 1.09 -1.56 -5.15
N ALA A 142 2.05 -1.70 -6.06
CA ALA A 142 2.04 -0.91 -7.28
C ALA A 142 2.55 -1.72 -8.48
N TYR A 143 1.98 -1.44 -9.65
CA TYR A 143 2.36 -2.04 -10.92
C TYR A 143 2.44 -0.97 -12.01
N ARG A 144 3.37 -1.14 -12.95
CA ARG A 144 3.41 -0.33 -14.17
C ARG A 144 2.16 -0.63 -14.99
N LEU A 145 1.50 0.42 -15.47
CA LEU A 145 0.49 0.29 -16.52
C LEU A 145 1.23 0.29 -17.86
N ASN A 146 1.10 -0.81 -18.60
CA ASN A 146 1.59 -0.82 -19.98
C ASN A 146 0.73 0.15 -20.80
N GLY A 147 1.38 0.95 -21.63
CA GLY A 147 0.68 1.72 -22.67
C GLY A 147 -0.10 0.74 -23.53
N SER A 148 -1.41 0.98 -23.65
CA SER A 148 -2.28 0.32 -24.63
C SER A 148 -1.79 0.55 -26.05
#